data_AF-A0A7W0SHS9-F1
#
_entry.id   AF-A0A7W0SHS9-F1
#
_cell.length_a   1.000
_cell.length_b   1.000
_cell.length_c   1.000
_cell.angle_alpha   90.00
_cell.angle_beta   90.00
_cell.angle_gamma   90.00
#
_symmetry.space_group_name_H-M   'P 1'
#
loop_
_entity.id
_entity.type
_entity.pdbx_description
1 polymer ?
#
loop_
_entity_poly.entity_id
_entity_poly.type
_entity_poly.pdbx_seq_one_letter_code
_entity_poly.pdbx_strand_id
1 'polypeptide(L)'
;MPVGLTRENVRHAIAMLRYGANPAATVYDSIGTDFFLALAPGWLNLGLWDGDGGDPEEAPVAVRRLVERIAADLPVGGDILDVANGLAAQDPVIAQVARPRSLTAVNITRSQLESGGG
;
A
#
# COMPACT_ATOMS: atom_id res chain seq x y z
N MET A 1 17.87 -15.63 7.66
CA MET A 1 18.61 -14.90 6.61
C MET A 1 19.29 -13.70 7.26
N PRO A 2 20.61 -13.52 7.19
CA PRO A 2 21.22 -12.31 7.75
C PRO A 2 20.76 -11.12 6.90
N VAL A 3 20.24 -10.08 7.55
CA VAL A 3 19.79 -8.85 6.90
C VAL A 3 21.03 -8.08 6.45
N GLY A 4 21.55 -8.42 5.28
CA GLY A 4 22.72 -7.77 4.70
C GLY A 4 22.44 -6.31 4.35
N LEU A 5 23.48 -5.47 4.38
CA LEU A 5 23.47 -4.13 3.81
C LEU A 5 23.22 -4.21 2.30
N THR A 6 21.95 -4.11 1.88
CA THR A 6 21.58 -3.95 0.47
C THR A 6 21.65 -2.49 0.07
N ARG A 7 21.80 -2.23 -1.24
CA ARG A 7 21.80 -0.87 -1.79
C ARG A 7 20.47 -0.16 -1.50
N GLU A 8 19.35 -0.88 -1.51
CA GLU A 8 18.04 -0.32 -1.13
C GLU A 8 18.02 0.12 0.33
N ASN A 9 18.54 -0.71 1.25
CA ASN A 9 18.58 -0.39 2.68
C ASN A 9 19.40 0.88 2.97
N VAL A 10 20.53 1.06 2.27
CA VAL A 10 21.37 2.27 2.41
C VAL A 10 20.65 3.50 1.85
N ARG A 11 20.02 3.38 0.67
CA ARG A 11 19.24 4.48 0.07
C ARG A 11 18.11 4.91 1.00
N HIS A 12 17.41 3.95 1.61
CA HIS A 12 16.34 4.18 2.56
C HIS A 12 16.83 4.95 3.80
N ALA A 13 17.92 4.50 4.42
CA ALA A 13 18.49 5.17 5.60
C ALA A 13 18.95 6.62 5.31
N ILE A 14 19.56 6.87 4.15
CA ILE A 14 19.96 8.22 3.73
C ILE A 14 18.73 9.10 3.49
N ALA A 15 17.67 8.54 2.89
CA ALA A 15 16.43 9.25 2.67
C ALA A 15 15.76 9.67 3.99
N MET A 16 15.80 8.84 5.04
CA MET A 16 15.27 9.21 6.37
C MET A 16 15.91 10.48 6.97
N LEU A 17 17.19 10.74 6.68
CA LEU A 17 17.88 11.97 7.15
C LEU A 17 17.38 13.24 6.45
N ARG A 18 16.67 13.10 5.33
CA ARG A 18 16.25 14.22 4.47
C ARG A 18 14.85 14.75 4.79
N TYR A 19 14.03 14.01 5.54
CA TYR A 19 12.60 14.31 5.67
C TYR A 19 12.17 14.60 7.12
N GLY A 20 11.82 15.87 7.35
CA GLY A 20 10.71 16.38 8.19
C GLY A 20 10.53 15.96 9.66
N ALA A 21 9.57 16.61 10.32
CA ALA A 21 9.17 16.36 11.72
C ALA A 21 8.03 15.34 11.89
N ASN A 22 7.50 14.78 10.79
CA ASN A 22 6.48 13.72 10.82
C ASN A 22 7.15 12.37 10.56
N PRO A 23 7.39 11.54 11.59
CA PRO A 23 8.15 10.30 11.44
C PRO A 23 7.51 9.31 10.47
N ALA A 24 6.17 9.27 10.39
CA ALA A 24 5.47 8.36 9.49
C ALA A 24 5.67 8.77 8.02
N ALA A 25 5.51 10.06 7.71
CA ALA A 25 5.74 10.58 6.36
C ALA A 25 7.20 10.32 5.91
N THR A 26 8.17 10.53 6.81
CA THR A 26 9.58 10.24 6.57
C THR A 26 9.83 8.79 6.18
N VAL A 27 9.19 7.83 6.86
CA VAL A 27 9.29 6.41 6.51
C VAL A 27 8.73 6.16 5.12
N TYR A 28 7.50 6.59 4.83
CA TYR A 28 6.89 6.32 3.52
C TYR A 28 7.63 6.99 2.35
N ASP A 29 8.08 8.24 2.52
CA ASP A 29 8.90 8.94 1.52
C ASP A 29 10.25 8.25 1.30
N SER A 30 10.85 7.70 2.37
CA SER A 30 12.16 7.06 2.26
C SER A 30 12.12 5.67 1.67
N ILE A 31 11.02 4.91 1.77
CA ILE A 31 10.90 3.63 1.05
C ILE A 31 10.59 3.87 -0.44
N GLY A 32 9.88 4.95 -0.78
CA GLY A 32 9.58 5.29 -2.17
C GLY A 32 8.51 4.37 -2.77
N THR A 33 8.57 4.10 -4.08
CA THR A 33 7.55 3.29 -4.78
C THR A 33 7.85 1.80 -4.82
N ASP A 34 9.07 1.41 -4.45
CA ASP A 34 9.57 0.04 -4.51
C ASP A 34 9.86 -0.44 -3.08
N PHE A 35 8.85 -1.02 -2.46
CA PHE A 35 8.95 -1.53 -1.09
C PHE A 35 9.42 -2.98 -1.12
N PHE A 36 10.63 -3.25 -0.62
CA PHE A 36 11.17 -4.62 -0.51
C PHE A 36 10.37 -5.53 0.45
N LEU A 37 9.44 -4.96 1.23
CA LEU A 37 8.53 -5.68 2.12
C LEU A 37 7.12 -5.84 1.53
N ALA A 38 6.83 -5.26 0.37
CA ALA A 38 5.51 -5.36 -0.23
C ALA A 38 5.24 -6.80 -0.66
N LEU A 39 4.03 -7.28 -0.34
CA LEU A 39 3.56 -8.60 -0.77
C LEU A 39 3.24 -8.65 -2.26
N ALA A 40 2.99 -7.49 -2.88
CA ALA A 40 2.82 -7.31 -4.31
C ALA A 40 3.15 -5.87 -4.72
N PRO A 41 3.41 -5.57 -6.01
CA PRO A 41 3.73 -4.20 -6.45
C PRO A 41 2.68 -3.17 -6.00
N GLY A 42 3.11 -2.17 -5.22
CA GLY A 42 2.24 -1.13 -4.66
C GLY A 42 1.46 -1.49 -3.40
N TRP A 43 1.59 -2.73 -2.91
CA TRP A 43 0.86 -3.24 -1.75
C TRP A 43 1.72 -3.30 -0.49
N LEU A 44 1.58 -2.28 0.36
CA LEU A 44 2.16 -2.26 1.71
C LEU A 44 1.07 -2.52 2.76
N ASN A 45 0.39 -3.66 2.63
CA ASN A 45 -0.67 -4.13 3.52
C ASN A 45 -0.44 -5.58 3.94
N LEU A 46 -1.29 -6.08 4.83
CA LEU A 46 -1.38 -7.50 5.15
C LEU A 46 -2.14 -8.25 4.04
N GLY A 47 -2.03 -9.58 4.03
CA GLY A 47 -2.81 -10.46 3.17
C GLY A 47 -3.79 -11.33 3.97
N LEU A 48 -4.93 -11.65 3.37
CA LEU A 48 -5.83 -12.71 3.82
C LEU A 48 -5.43 -14.00 3.10
N TRP A 49 -4.54 -14.78 3.71
CA TRP A 49 -3.89 -15.94 3.09
C TRP A 49 -4.79 -17.17 3.03
N ASP A 50 -4.63 -17.96 1.96
CA ASP A 50 -5.01 -19.36 1.92
C ASP A 50 -3.74 -20.21 2.08
N GLY A 51 -3.81 -21.25 2.90
CA GLY A 51 -2.63 -22.05 3.29
C GLY A 51 -1.72 -21.37 4.33
N ASP A 52 -0.47 -21.85 4.41
CA ASP A 52 0.52 -21.49 5.43
C ASP A 52 1.45 -20.33 5.03
N GLY A 53 1.24 -19.75 3.84
CA GLY A 53 2.08 -18.69 3.28
C GLY A 53 3.37 -19.19 2.61
N GLY A 54 3.50 -20.50 2.35
CA GLY A 54 4.63 -21.07 1.64
C GLY A 54 4.62 -20.87 0.12
N ASP A 55 3.46 -20.55 -0.48
CA ASP A 55 3.32 -20.31 -1.91
C ASP A 55 3.62 -18.83 -2.25
N PRO A 56 4.69 -18.52 -3.01
CA PRO A 56 5.01 -17.16 -3.40
C PRO A 56 3.97 -16.54 -4.33
N GLU A 57 3.21 -17.34 -5.09
CA GLU A 57 2.17 -16.84 -6.00
C GLU A 57 0.89 -16.42 -5.23
N GLU A 58 0.77 -16.81 -3.97
CA GLU A 58 -0.39 -16.47 -3.13
C GLU A 58 -0.32 -15.03 -2.61
N ALA A 59 0.85 -14.41 -2.51
CA ALA A 59 1.00 -13.08 -1.90
C ALA A 59 0.17 -11.99 -2.61
N PRO A 60 0.17 -11.87 -3.96
CA PRO A 60 -0.70 -10.94 -4.68
C PRO A 60 -2.20 -11.26 -4.54
N VAL A 61 -2.54 -12.54 -4.40
CA VAL A 61 -3.92 -12.99 -4.22
C VAL A 61 -4.41 -12.62 -2.82
N ALA A 62 -3.59 -12.85 -1.80
CA ALA A 62 -3.93 -12.62 -0.40
C ALA A 62 -4.22 -11.15 -0.10
N VAL A 63 -3.40 -10.21 -0.61
CA VAL A 63 -3.63 -8.77 -0.42
C VAL A 63 -4.91 -8.30 -1.09
N ARG A 64 -5.18 -8.79 -2.30
CA ARG A 64 -6.41 -8.49 -3.03
C ARG A 64 -7.63 -9.06 -2.30
N ARG A 65 -7.57 -10.32 -1.87
CA ARG A 65 -8.65 -11.02 -1.16
C ARG A 65 -9.03 -10.30 0.13
N LEU A 66 -8.04 -9.79 0.87
CA LEU A 66 -8.30 -8.99 2.06
C LEU A 66 -9.11 -7.73 1.73
N VAL A 67 -8.67 -6.97 0.72
CA VAL A 67 -9.38 -5.75 0.30
C VAL A 67 -10.77 -6.08 -0.23
N GLU A 68 -10.93 -7.12 -1.03
CA GLU A 68 -12.25 -7.57 -1.50
C GLU A 68 -13.17 -7.88 -0.31
N ARG A 69 -12.66 -8.58 0.72
CA ARG A 69 -13.44 -8.94 1.91
C ARG A 69 -13.90 -7.73 2.71
N ILE A 70 -13.04 -6.72 2.85
CA ILE A 70 -13.35 -5.46 3.56
C ILE A 70 -14.29 -4.59 2.72
N ALA A 71 -14.00 -4.43 1.43
CA ALA A 71 -14.77 -3.59 0.52
C ALA A 71 -16.20 -4.11 0.29
N ALA A 72 -16.44 -5.42 0.48
CA ALA A 72 -17.76 -6.01 0.35
C ALA A 72 -18.79 -5.44 1.34
N ASP A 73 -18.34 -4.90 2.47
CA ASP A 73 -19.22 -4.31 3.49
C ASP A 73 -19.46 -2.80 3.26
N LEU A 74 -18.84 -2.20 2.23
CA LEU A 74 -19.01 -0.78 1.88
C LEU A 74 -20.29 -0.53 1.07
N PRO A 75 -20.91 0.66 1.20
CA PRO A 75 -22.17 0.97 0.53
C PRO A 75 -22.00 1.12 -0.99
N VAL A 76 -22.81 0.39 -1.75
CA VAL A 76 -22.88 0.53 -3.21
C VAL A 76 -23.38 1.92 -3.60
N GLY A 77 -22.66 2.59 -4.50
CA GLY A 77 -22.98 3.96 -4.94
C GLY A 77 -22.75 5.02 -3.86
N GLY A 78 -22.10 4.68 -2.75
CA GLY A 78 -21.67 5.64 -1.73
C GLY A 78 -20.45 6.46 -2.14
N ASP A 79 -20.09 7.43 -1.31
CA ASP A 79 -18.81 8.14 -1.40
C ASP A 79 -17.83 7.48 -0.44
N ILE A 80 -16.68 7.04 -0.94
CA ILE A 80 -15.67 6.32 -0.17
C ILE A 80 -14.44 7.21 -0.01
N LEU A 81 -13.93 7.25 1.22
CA LEU A 81 -12.66 7.89 1.56
C LEU A 81 -11.63 6.79 1.85
N ASP A 82 -10.58 6.71 1.04
CA ASP A 82 -9.42 5.86 1.29
C ASP A 82 -8.34 6.64 2.05
N VAL A 83 -8.20 6.33 3.34
CA VAL A 83 -7.29 7.01 4.26
C VAL A 83 -5.97 6.26 4.31
N ALA A 84 -4.88 6.97 4.03
CA ALA A 84 -3.54 6.42 3.85
C ALA A 84 -3.49 5.40 2.71
N ASN A 85 -4.01 5.79 1.54
CA ASN A 85 -4.13 4.94 0.36
C ASN A 85 -2.80 4.45 -0.24
N GLY A 86 -1.66 4.91 0.30
CA GLY A 86 -0.34 4.51 -0.18
C GLY A 86 -0.16 4.84 -1.66
N LEU A 87 0.22 3.85 -2.46
CA LEU A 87 0.36 3.97 -3.93
C LEU A 87 -0.94 3.63 -4.70
N ALA A 88 -2.10 3.69 -4.04
CA ALA A 88 -3.42 3.47 -4.64
C ALA A 88 -3.65 2.08 -5.25
N ALA A 89 -2.85 1.07 -4.90
CA ALA A 89 -2.98 -0.28 -5.49
C ALA A 89 -4.33 -0.95 -5.17
N GLN A 90 -4.95 -0.57 -4.05
CA GLN A 90 -6.24 -1.09 -3.60
C GLN A 90 -7.45 -0.36 -4.21
N ASP A 91 -7.28 0.88 -4.65
CA ASP A 91 -8.35 1.74 -5.18
C ASP A 91 -9.16 1.07 -6.31
N PRO A 92 -8.54 0.41 -7.31
CA PRO A 92 -9.30 -0.31 -8.35
C PRO A 92 -10.10 -1.50 -7.79
N VAL A 93 -9.60 -2.16 -6.74
CA VAL A 93 -10.30 -3.28 -6.09
C VAL A 93 -11.51 -2.77 -5.33
N ILE A 94 -11.35 -1.68 -4.56
CA ILE A 94 -12.45 -1.01 -3.86
C ILE A 94 -13.50 -0.53 -4.86
N ALA A 95 -13.07 0.13 -5.94
CA ALA A 95 -13.97 0.62 -6.99
C ALA A 95 -14.75 -0.52 -7.66
N GLN A 96 -14.11 -1.67 -7.90
CA GLN A 96 -14.75 -2.84 -8.50
C GLN A 96 -15.79 -3.47 -7.57
N VAL A 97 -15.46 -3.64 -6.29
CA VAL A 97 -16.32 -4.35 -5.32
C VAL A 97 -17.46 -3.45 -4.83
N ALA A 98 -17.11 -2.27 -4.31
CA ALA A 98 -18.06 -1.36 -3.70
C ALA A 98 -18.81 -0.50 -4.73
N ARG A 99 -18.29 -0.34 -5.96
CA ARG A 99 -18.90 0.48 -7.02
C ARG A 99 -19.36 1.85 -6.49
N PRO A 100 -18.46 2.63 -5.88
CA PRO A 100 -18.82 3.92 -5.31
C PRO A 100 -19.18 4.95 -6.39
N ARG A 101 -19.89 5.99 -5.97
CA ARG A 101 -20.08 7.20 -6.78
C ARG A 101 -18.78 7.99 -6.87
N SER A 102 -18.04 8.05 -5.77
CA SER A 102 -16.74 8.69 -5.69
C SER A 102 -15.79 7.93 -4.76
N LEU A 103 -14.51 7.89 -5.13
CA LEU A 103 -13.43 7.36 -4.32
C LEU A 103 -12.41 8.49 -4.13
N THR A 104 -12.26 8.98 -2.91
CA THR A 104 -11.32 10.05 -2.57
C THR A 104 -10.16 9.47 -1.80
N ALA A 105 -8.94 9.70 -2.28
CA ALA A 105 -7.72 9.31 -1.60
C ALA A 105 -7.21 10.42 -0.67
N VAL A 106 -6.72 10.04 0.52
CA VAL A 106 -6.00 10.94 1.43
C VAL A 106 -4.70 10.26 1.85
N ASN A 107 -3.60 11.00 1.79
CA ASN A 107 -2.30 10.52 2.25
C ASN A 107 -1.54 11.63 3.00
N ILE A 108 -0.67 11.22 3.90
CA ILE A 108 0.24 12.12 4.63
C ILE A 108 1.48 12.48 3.81
N THR A 109 1.77 11.73 2.74
CA THR A 109 2.85 12.02 1.81
C THR A 109 2.30 12.48 0.46
N ARG A 110 2.88 13.55 -0.09
CA ARG A 110 2.59 13.99 -1.46
C ARG A 110 3.17 13.02 -2.48
N SER A 111 4.37 12.48 -2.20
CA SER A 111 5.09 11.61 -3.12
C SER A 111 4.30 10.34 -3.47
N GLN A 112 3.57 9.76 -2.50
CA GLN A 112 2.76 8.57 -2.74
C GLN A 112 1.47 8.90 -3.52
N LEU A 113 0.84 10.06 -3.28
CA LEU A 113 -0.30 10.51 -4.10
C LEU A 113 0.11 10.65 -5.57
N GLU A 114 1.18 11.41 -5.83
CA GLU A 114 1.68 11.64 -7.19
C GLU A 114 2.06 10.32 -7.88
N SER A 115 2.69 9.39 -7.13
CA SER A 115 3.10 8.09 -7.68
C SER A 115 1.93 7.13 -7.91
N GLY A 116 0.87 7.24 -7.10
CA GLY A 116 -0.36 6.46 -7.22
C GLY A 116 -1.35 7.01 -8.25
N GLY A 117 -1.04 8.15 -8.89
CA GLY A 117 -1.90 8.79 -9.89
C GLY A 117 -3.02 9.66 -9.31
N GLY A 118 -2.90 10.06 -8.03
CA GLY A 118 -3.78 11.01 -7.36
C GLY A 118 -3.34 12.47 -7.48
#